data_AF-A0AAN5DEF8-F1
#
_entry.id   AF-A0AAN5DEF8-F1
#
_cell.length_a   1.000
_cell.length_b   1.000
_cell.length_c   1.000
_cell.angle_alpha   90.00
_cell.angle_beta   90.00
_cell.angle_gamma   90.00
#
_symmetry.space_group_name_H-M   'P 1'
#
loop_
_entity.id
_entity.type
_entity.pdbx_description
1 polymer ?
#
loop_
_entity_poly.entity_id
_entity_poly.type
_entity_poly.pdbx_seq_one_letter_code
_entity_poly.pdbx_strand_id
1 'polypeptide(L)'
;GLILNSLLLYLIVKCRKPSLGNYRNQLKIFACNDITMLVLHAIVKPATYSSGSALGVFSRTFPENKHLIAMSNAFMTISFSLMNINFLHRNWSVRR
;
A
#
# COMPACT_ATOMS: atom_id res chain seq x y z
N GLY A 1 -7.80 4.04 -7.02
CA GLY A 1 -7.11 4.02 -5.71
C GLY A 1 -7.19 5.35 -4.99
N LEU A 2 -6.63 6.45 -5.52
CA LEU A 2 -6.53 7.74 -4.83
C LEU A 2 -7.85 8.25 -4.23
N ILE A 3 -8.93 8.29 -5.02
CA ILE A 3 -10.25 8.77 -4.57
C ILE A 3 -10.79 7.89 -3.42
N LEU A 4 -10.72 6.56 -3.57
CA LEU A 4 -11.23 5.60 -2.58
C LEU A 4 -10.42 5.65 -1.28
N ASN A 5 -9.09 5.72 -1.36
CA ASN A 5 -8.23 5.83 -0.16
C ASN A 5 -8.37 7.19 0.53
N SER A 6 -8.61 8.26 -0.22
CA SER A 6 -8.92 9.58 0.34
C SER A 6 -10.29 9.59 1.01
N LEU A 7 -11.30 8.97 0.38
CA LEU A 7 -12.63 8.78 0.97
C LEU A 7 -12.55 7.94 2.24
N LEU A 8 -11.74 6.88 2.24
CA LEU A 8 -11.50 6.04 3.41
C LEU A 8 -10.90 6.85 4.56
N LEU A 9 -9.87 7.67 4.30
CA LEU A 9 -9.31 8.58 5.31
C LEU A 9 -10.36 9.57 5.83
N TYR A 10 -11.17 10.14 4.96
CA TYR A 10 -12.26 11.04 5.34
C TYR A 10 -13.29 10.34 6.24
N LEU A 11 -13.75 9.15 5.85
CA LEU A 11 -14.68 8.34 6.64
C LEU A 11 -14.07 7.93 7.98
N ILE A 12 -12.78 7.58 8.01
CA ILE A 12 -12.07 7.28 9.25
C ILE A 12 -12.10 8.49 10.17
N VAL A 13 -11.83 9.70 9.67
CA VAL A 13 -11.79 10.93 10.48
C VAL A 13 -13.19 11.31 10.97
N LYS A 14 -14.18 11.28 10.07
CA LYS A 14 -15.54 11.77 10.31
C LYS A 14 -16.43 10.78 11.07
N CYS A 15 -16.36 9.49 10.74
CA CYS A 15 -17.14 8.44 11.38
C CYS A 15 -16.35 7.78 12.52
N ARG A 16 -16.41 8.38 13.71
CA ARG A 16 -15.83 7.77 14.92
C ARG A 16 -16.81 6.76 15.50
N LYS A 17 -16.68 5.48 15.12
CA LYS A 17 -17.29 4.39 15.90
C LYS A 17 -16.34 3.98 17.03
N PRO A 18 -16.78 3.96 18.31
CA PRO A 18 -15.93 3.58 19.43
C PRO A 18 -15.43 2.11 19.35
N SER A 19 -16.16 1.24 18.64
CA SER A 19 -15.76 -0.16 18.41
C SER A 19 -14.53 -0.34 17.50
N LEU A 20 -14.11 0.71 16.80
CA LEU A 20 -13.04 0.65 15.80
C LEU A 20 -11.63 0.92 16.36
N GLY A 21 -11.51 1.29 17.65
CA GLY A 21 -10.28 1.46 18.44
C GLY A 21 -8.94 1.43 17.67
N ASN A 22 -8.11 0.41 17.93
CA ASN A 22 -6.81 0.22 17.29
C ASN A 22 -6.89 -0.11 15.79
N TYR A 23 -7.99 -0.74 15.36
CA TYR A 23 -8.21 -1.09 13.96
C TYR A 23 -8.22 0.14 13.05
N ARG A 24 -8.72 1.27 13.57
CA ARG A 24 -8.71 2.57 12.89
C ARG A 24 -7.31 3.03 12.51
N ASN A 25 -6.29 2.77 13.34
CA ASN A 25 -4.91 3.15 13.04
C ASN A 25 -4.33 2.28 11.93
N GLN A 26 -4.66 0.99 11.91
CA GLN A 26 -4.25 0.09 10.82
C GLN A 26 -4.86 0.52 9.47
N LEU A 27 -6.15 0.87 9.47
CA LEU A 27 -6.85 1.39 8.29
C LEU A 27 -6.25 2.71 7.78
N LYS A 28 -5.83 3.63 8.66
CA LYS A 28 -5.13 4.85 8.26
C LYS A 28 -3.79 4.53 7.60
N ILE A 29 -2.99 3.67 8.21
CA ILE A 29 -1.69 3.26 7.67
C ILE A 29 -1.87 2.60 6.30
N PHE A 30 -2.89 1.75 6.14
CA PHE A 30 -3.21 1.11 4.87
C PHE A 30 -3.53 2.15 3.79
N ALA A 31 -4.44 3.09 4.06
CA ALA A 31 -4.81 4.13 3.12
C ALA A 31 -3.65 5.06 2.73
N CYS A 32 -2.82 5.45 3.71
CA CYS A 32 -1.63 6.28 3.47
C CYS A 32 -0.57 5.55 2.64
N ASN A 33 -0.34 4.27 2.93
CA ASN A 33 0.59 3.44 2.18
C ASN A 33 0.14 3.27 0.73
N ASP A 34 -1.15 3.00 0.51
CA ASP A 34 -1.72 2.89 -0.83
C ASP A 34 -1.60 4.20 -1.64
N ILE A 35 -1.88 5.36 -1.02
CA ILE A 35 -1.73 6.66 -1.68
C ILE A 35 -0.26 6.88 -2.08
N THR A 36 0.67 6.61 -1.17
CA THR A 36 2.12 6.71 -1.43
C THR A 36 2.54 5.80 -2.58
N MET A 37 2.07 4.54 -2.58
CA MET A 37 2.34 3.59 -3.66
C MET A 37 1.81 4.12 -5.00
N LEU A 38 0.61 4.70 -5.02
CA LEU A 38 0.00 5.25 -6.24
C LEU A 38 0.79 6.44 -6.80
N VAL A 39 1.28 7.32 -5.92
CA VAL A 39 2.14 8.44 -6.29
C VAL A 39 3.48 7.94 -6.84
N LEU A 40 4.12 6.99 -6.14
CA LEU A 40 5.37 6.38 -6.60
C LEU A 40 5.19 5.69 -7.96
N HIS A 41 4.09 4.97 -8.16
CA HIS A 41 3.80 4.30 -9.43
C HIS A 41 3.59 5.30 -10.59
N ALA A 42 2.96 6.45 -10.31
CA ALA A 42 2.78 7.51 -11.30
C ALA A 42 4.11 8.19 -11.70
N ILE A 43 5.04 8.34 -10.74
CA ILE A 43 6.37 8.91 -10.95
C ILE A 43 7.27 7.92 -11.69
N VAL A 44 7.37 6.68 -11.21
CA VAL A 44 8.32 5.67 -11.68
C VAL A 44 7.86 4.99 -12.98
N LYS A 45 6.55 4.96 -13.26
CA LYS A 45 5.94 4.23 -14.38
C LYS A 45 6.61 2.85 -14.56
N PRO A 46 6.59 2.00 -13.51
CA PRO A 46 7.32 0.76 -13.52
C PRO A 46 6.77 -0.14 -14.63
N ALA A 47 7.69 -0.73 -15.39
CA ALA A 47 7.39 -1.76 -16.36
C ALA A 47 8.01 -3.06 -15.89
N THR A 48 7.28 -4.14 -16.11
CA THR A 48 7.73 -5.48 -15.81
C THR A 48 8.11 -6.18 -17.10
N TYR A 49 9.19 -6.95 -17.05
CA TYR A 49 9.58 -7.87 -18.10
C TYR A 49 9.81 -9.23 -17.47
N SER A 50 9.17 -10.25 -18.02
CA SER A 50 9.32 -11.63 -17.57
C SER A 50 10.10 -12.39 -18.63
N SER A 51 11.25 -12.95 -18.26
CA SER A 51 12.02 -13.84 -19.12
C SER A 51 12.27 -15.15 -18.39
N GLY A 52 11.63 -16.22 -18.86
CA GLY A 52 11.60 -17.50 -18.16
C GLY A 52 10.98 -17.35 -16.77
N SER A 53 11.73 -17.76 -15.74
CA SER A 53 11.32 -17.66 -14.33
C SER A 53 11.73 -16.35 -13.64
N ALA A 54 12.42 -15.45 -14.33
CA ALA A 54 12.88 -14.18 -13.76
C ALA A 54 11.90 -13.05 -14.09
N LEU A 55 11.52 -12.29 -13.06
CA LEU A 55 10.65 -11.12 -13.18
C LEU A 55 11.48 -9.87 -12.91
N GLY A 56 11.79 -9.12 -13.97
CA GLY A 56 12.52 -7.87 -13.92
C GLY A 56 11.58 -6.68 -13.83
N VAL A 57 11.92 -5.70 -12.99
CA VAL A 57 11.20 -4.42 -12.88
C VAL A 57 12.15 -3.29 -13.27
N PHE A 58 11.75 -2.47 -14.22
CA PHE A 58 12.52 -1.31 -14.70
C PHE A 58 11.62 -0.07 -14.80
N SER A 59 12.21 1.11 -14.70
CA SER A 59 11.46 2.37 -14.87
C SER A 59 11.45 2.78 -16.33
N ARG A 60 10.29 3.19 -16.85
CA ARG A 60 10.19 3.82 -18.18
C ARG A 60 10.55 5.30 -18.18
N THR A 61 10.82 5.88 -17.01
CA THR A 61 11.17 7.30 -16.86
C THR A 61 12.67 7.49 -17.07
N PHE A 62 13.02 8.44 -17.93
CA PHE A 62 14.40 8.83 -18.20
C PHE A 62 14.66 10.19 -17.51
N PRO A 63 15.74 10.38 -16.74
CA PRO A 63 16.83 9.43 -16.43
C PRO A 63 16.45 8.34 -15.43
N GLU A 64 17.08 7.17 -15.59
CA GLU A 64 16.83 5.99 -14.74
C GLU A 64 17.38 6.20 -13.32
N ASN A 65 16.49 6.31 -12.33
CA ASN A 65 16.88 6.46 -10.93
C ASN A 65 16.62 5.17 -10.15
N LYS A 66 17.69 4.39 -9.91
CA LYS A 66 17.65 3.09 -9.22
C LYS A 66 17.01 3.16 -7.83
N HIS A 67 17.19 4.29 -7.13
CA HIS A 67 16.61 4.49 -5.80
C HIS A 67 15.09 4.55 -5.81
N LEU A 68 14.49 5.17 -6.84
CA LEU A 68 13.03 5.28 -6.95
C LEU A 68 12.38 3.93 -7.26
N ILE A 69 13.03 3.10 -8.09
CA ILE A 69 12.58 1.73 -8.39
C ILE A 69 12.65 0.87 -7.12
N ALA A 70 13.78 0.92 -6.40
CA ALA A 70 13.94 0.19 -5.15
C ALA A 70 12.91 0.61 -4.10
N MET A 71 12.65 1.92 -3.98
CA MET A 71 11.64 2.46 -3.08
C MET A 71 10.24 1.98 -3.47
N SER A 72 9.87 2.02 -4.75
CA SER A 72 8.59 1.50 -5.24
C SER A 72 8.41 0.01 -4.91
N ASN A 73 9.46 -0.79 -5.03
CA ASN A 73 9.41 -2.21 -4.69
C ASN A 73 9.27 -2.44 -3.18
N ALA A 74 9.99 -1.68 -2.36
CA ALA A 74 9.89 -1.74 -0.90
C ALA A 74 8.47 -1.40 -0.41
N PHE A 75 7.85 -0.35 -0.97
CA PHE A 75 6.46 0.01 -0.66
C PHE A 75 5.47 -1.08 -1.06
N MET A 76 5.70 -1.78 -2.17
CA MET A 76 4.89 -2.94 -2.55
C MET A 76 5.00 -4.07 -1.51
N THR A 77 6.18 -4.37 -1.00
CA THR A 77 6.36 -5.36 0.09
C THR A 77 5.64 -4.92 1.37
N ILE A 78 5.71 -3.64 1.73
CA ILE A 78 5.01 -3.09 2.90
C ILE A 78 3.50 -3.29 2.78
N SER A 79 2.91 -3.07 1.59
CA SER A 79 1.49 -3.32 1.34
C SER A 79 1.09 -4.78 1.65
N PHE A 80 1.90 -5.75 1.24
CA PHE A 80 1.66 -7.16 1.54
C PHE A 80 1.76 -7.46 3.04
N SER A 81 2.78 -6.93 3.72
CA SER A 81 2.92 -7.10 5.17
C SER A 81 1.74 -6.50 5.93
N LEU A 82 1.26 -5.31 5.52
CA LEU A 82 0.08 -4.68 6.11
C LEU A 82 -1.19 -5.51 5.89
N MET A 83 -1.35 -6.12 4.71
CA MET A 83 -2.46 -7.02 4.44
C MET A 83 -2.45 -8.24 5.35
N ASN A 84 -1.28 -8.86 5.57
CA ASN A 84 -1.11 -9.96 6.51
C ASN A 84 -1.43 -9.57 7.96
N ILE A 85 -0.99 -8.39 8.39
CA ILE A 85 -1.30 -7.84 9.73
C ILE A 85 -2.81 -7.62 9.89
N ASN A 86 -3.48 -7.10 8.86
CA ASN A 86 -4.93 -6.91 8.86
C ASN A 86 -5.67 -8.25 8.98
N PHE A 87 -5.24 -9.29 8.26
CA PHE A 87 -5.81 -10.64 8.40
C PHE A 87 -5.58 -11.23 9.79
N LEU A 88 -4.38 -11.05 10.35
CA LEU A 88 -4.05 -11.53 11.70
C LEU A 88 -4.90 -10.83 12.76
N HIS A 89 -5.06 -9.51 12.67
CA HIS A 89 -5.94 -8.74 13.55
C HIS A 89 -7.38 -9.24 13.48
N ARG A 90 -7.91 -9.50 12.27
CA ARG A 90 -9.27 -10.02 12.10
C ARG A 90 -9.42 -11.42 12.69
N ASN A 91 -8.45 -12.31 12.49
CA ASN A 91 -8.48 -13.66 13.07
C ASN A 91 -8.50 -13.64 14.60
N TRP A 92 -7.68 -12.78 15.23
CA TRP A 92 -7.70 -12.63 16.69
C TRP A 92 -8.98 -11.98 17.23
N SER A 93 -9.55 -11.03 16.51
CA SER A 93 -10.81 -10.38 16.90
C SER A 93 -12.03 -11.32 16.80
N VAL A 94 -12.00 -12.34 15.94
CA VAL A 94 -13.10 -13.32 15.79
C VAL A 94 -12.97 -14.48 16.79
N ARG A 95 -11.76 -14.75 17.28
CA ARG A 95 -11.50 -15.78 18.30
C ARG A 95 -11.73 -15.32 19.75
N ARG A 96 -11.94 -14.02 19.97
CA ARG A 96 -12.40 -13.45 21.25
C ARG A 96 -13.90 -13.23 21.20
#